data_AF-A0AAF0LR61-F1
#
_entry.id   AF-A0AAF0LR61-F1
#
_cell.length_a   1.000
_cell.length_b   1.000
_cell.length_c   1.000
_cell.angle_alpha   90.00
_cell.angle_beta   90.00
_cell.angle_gamma   90.00
#
_symmetry.space_group_name_H-M   'P 1'
#
loop_
_entity.id
_entity.type
_entity.pdbx_description
1 polymer ?
#
loop_
_entity_poly.entity_id
_entity_poly.type
_entity_poly.pdbx_seq_one_letter_code
_entity_poly.pdbx_strand_id
1 'polypeptide(L)'
;MRVRTIVVIGLVVTLIASIVVARRSGTAEVSGTMTSSVRDVRDRLEDVAEVSASRGEFDRALRSGGLFTQLLLDPTADDIRSVEPGPTTAVTSIRWTDDDTVELEMFTTGHTSRMTGFFGEQATNAFGCARLEAQVGRSASARAIRCGAVVRAVFGEPWVEVRPRP
;
A
#
# COMPACT_ATOMS: atom_id res chain seq x y z
N MET A 1 -26.32 -59.03 -36.91
CA MET A 1 -25.72 -58.68 -35.60
C MET A 1 -24.27 -59.15 -35.56
N ARG A 2 -23.41 -58.38 -34.90
CA ARG A 2 -21.98 -58.57 -34.58
C ARG A 2 -20.99 -57.85 -35.50
N VAL A 3 -20.88 -56.56 -35.16
CA VAL A 3 -19.81 -55.62 -35.44
C VAL A 3 -18.47 -56.21 -34.98
N ARG A 4 -17.47 -56.26 -35.86
CA ARG A 4 -16.08 -56.56 -35.51
C ARG A 4 -15.42 -55.27 -35.03
N THR A 5 -15.22 -55.21 -33.73
CA THR A 5 -14.49 -54.16 -33.00
C THR A 5 -13.04 -54.11 -33.46
N ILE A 6 -12.61 -52.97 -34.01
CA ILE A 6 -11.20 -52.67 -34.22
C ILE A 6 -10.63 -52.25 -32.86
N VAL A 7 -9.72 -53.05 -32.34
CA VAL A 7 -8.94 -52.76 -31.14
C VAL A 7 -7.81 -51.81 -31.54
N VAL A 8 -7.87 -50.56 -31.08
CA VAL A 8 -6.77 -49.60 -31.19
C VAL A 8 -5.91 -49.74 -29.94
N ILE A 9 -4.75 -50.37 -30.09
CA ILE A 9 -3.68 -50.41 -29.10
C ILE A 9 -2.76 -49.23 -29.33
N GLY A 10 -2.52 -48.47 -28.26
CA GLY A 10 -1.23 -47.80 -28.03
C GLY A 10 -1.14 -46.35 -28.48
N LEU A 11 -1.16 -45.43 -27.51
CA LEU A 11 0.05 -44.75 -27.02
C LEU A 11 -0.39 -43.64 -26.05
N VAL A 12 -0.51 -43.97 -24.75
CA VAL A 12 -0.66 -42.95 -23.71
C VAL A 12 0.73 -42.44 -23.39
N VAL A 13 1.14 -41.37 -24.08
CA VAL A 13 2.32 -40.60 -23.66
C VAL A 13 1.90 -39.79 -22.45
N THR A 14 2.27 -40.27 -21.26
CA THR A 14 2.11 -39.56 -20.01
C THR A 14 3.09 -38.38 -20.01
N LEU A 15 2.65 -37.24 -20.54
CA LEU A 15 3.39 -36.00 -20.42
C LEU A 15 3.22 -35.49 -18.98
N ILE A 16 4.12 -35.94 -18.10
CA ILE A 16 4.37 -35.27 -16.83
C ILE A 16 5.07 -33.96 -17.18
N ALA A 17 4.28 -32.95 -17.53
CA ALA A 17 4.76 -31.58 -17.63
C ALA A 17 5.02 -31.10 -16.21
N SER A 18 6.31 -31.14 -15.86
CA SER A 18 6.87 -30.58 -14.64
C SER A 18 6.21 -29.26 -14.27
N ILE A 19 5.82 -29.21 -13.01
CA ILE A 19 5.43 -28.03 -12.25
C ILE A 19 6.42 -26.89 -12.54
N VAL A 20 6.03 -25.98 -13.41
CA VAL A 20 6.44 -24.58 -13.29
C VAL A 20 5.19 -23.87 -12.80
N VAL A 21 5.14 -23.70 -11.47
CA VAL A 21 4.29 -22.69 -10.84
C VAL A 21 4.62 -21.39 -11.56
N ALA A 22 3.80 -21.01 -12.54
CA ALA A 22 3.72 -19.65 -12.98
C ALA A 22 3.13 -18.87 -11.80
N ARG A 23 3.98 -18.55 -10.82
CA ARG A 23 3.80 -17.46 -9.86
C ARG A 23 3.80 -16.17 -10.69
N ARG A 24 2.77 -15.98 -11.51
CA ARG A 24 2.35 -14.65 -11.91
C ARG A 24 1.62 -14.09 -10.70
N SER A 25 2.39 -13.73 -9.68
CA SER A 25 1.93 -12.79 -8.67
C SER A 25 1.47 -11.55 -9.44
N GLY A 26 0.16 -11.33 -9.47
CA GLY A 26 -0.45 -10.14 -10.04
C GLY A 26 -0.04 -8.91 -9.22
N THR A 27 1.14 -8.39 -9.48
CA THR A 27 1.69 -7.19 -8.81
C THR A 27 1.21 -5.89 -9.45
N ALA A 28 0.14 -5.89 -10.25
CA ALA A 28 -0.02 -4.89 -11.32
C ALA A 28 -1.13 -3.83 -11.16
N GLU A 29 -1.94 -3.81 -10.11
CA GLU A 29 -2.96 -2.74 -9.93
C GLU A 29 -2.93 -2.10 -8.53
N VAL A 30 -2.73 -2.91 -7.48
CA VAL A 30 -2.63 -2.45 -6.08
C VAL A 30 -1.44 -1.50 -5.84
N SER A 31 -0.31 -1.77 -6.49
CA SER A 31 0.87 -0.89 -6.42
C SER A 31 0.59 0.48 -7.04
N GLY A 32 -0.31 0.58 -8.03
CA GLY A 32 -0.64 1.83 -8.71
C GLY A 32 -1.35 2.82 -7.78
N THR A 33 -2.43 2.36 -7.13
CA THR A 33 -3.21 3.19 -6.18
C THR A 33 -2.38 3.62 -4.98
N MET A 34 -1.64 2.69 -4.37
CA MET A 34 -0.78 3.03 -3.22
C MET A 34 0.32 4.03 -3.61
N THR A 35 0.92 3.86 -4.80
CA THR A 35 1.91 4.83 -5.31
C THR A 35 1.26 6.19 -5.56
N SER A 36 0.02 6.22 -6.05
CA SER A 36 -0.75 7.47 -6.21
C SER A 36 -0.93 8.16 -4.86
N SER A 37 -1.42 7.45 -3.84
CA SER A 37 -1.65 8.04 -2.51
C SER A 37 -0.38 8.61 -1.89
N VAL A 38 0.76 7.92 -2.04
CA VAL A 38 2.06 8.43 -1.56
C VAL A 38 2.48 9.69 -2.34
N ARG A 39 2.28 9.73 -3.67
CA ARG A 39 2.56 10.94 -4.46
C ARG A 39 1.63 12.09 -4.07
N ASP A 40 0.34 11.84 -3.93
CA ASP A 40 -0.64 12.88 -3.59
C ASP A 40 -0.31 13.53 -2.24
N VAL A 41 0.11 12.72 -1.25
CA VAL A 41 0.54 13.24 0.07
C VAL A 41 1.87 13.99 -0.02
N ARG A 42 2.82 13.51 -0.85
CA ARG A 42 4.09 14.22 -1.09
C ARG A 42 3.84 15.58 -1.76
N ASP A 43 3.02 15.62 -2.79
CA ASP A 43 2.78 16.84 -3.58
C ASP A 43 2.10 17.90 -2.71
N ARG A 44 1.12 17.50 -1.90
CA ARG A 44 0.51 18.41 -0.91
C ARG A 44 1.49 18.88 0.17
N LEU A 45 2.39 18.00 0.60
CA LEU A 45 3.44 18.36 1.55
C LEU A 45 4.39 19.40 0.96
N GLU A 46 4.74 19.26 -0.32
CA GLU A 46 5.53 20.22 -1.09
C GLU A 46 4.80 21.57 -1.23
N ASP A 47 3.53 21.55 -1.62
CA ASP A 47 2.71 22.77 -1.74
C ASP A 47 2.70 23.57 -0.42
N VAL A 48 2.52 22.89 0.72
CA VAL A 48 2.54 23.56 2.03
C VAL A 48 3.92 24.04 2.41
N ALA A 49 4.96 23.25 2.13
CA ALA A 49 6.33 23.67 2.38
C ALA A 49 6.68 24.93 1.57
N GLU A 50 6.16 25.06 0.35
CA GLU A 50 6.37 26.22 -0.53
C GLU A 50 5.66 27.47 -0.01
N VAL A 51 4.39 27.37 0.41
CA VAL A 51 3.62 28.55 0.83
C VAL A 51 3.85 28.98 2.27
N SER A 52 4.42 28.10 3.12
CA SER A 52 4.68 28.42 4.53
C SER A 52 5.85 29.39 4.66
N ALA A 53 5.66 30.52 5.35
CA ALA A 53 6.73 31.49 5.58
C ALA A 53 7.65 31.12 6.77
N SER A 54 7.24 30.15 7.58
CA SER A 54 7.98 29.72 8.77
C SER A 54 7.66 28.29 9.19
N ARG A 55 8.53 27.71 10.01
CA ARG A 55 8.30 26.40 10.65
C ARG A 55 6.98 26.33 11.43
N GLY A 56 6.65 27.39 12.18
CA GLY A 56 5.42 27.41 12.97
C GLY A 56 4.14 27.47 12.12
N GLU A 57 4.22 28.10 10.95
CA GLU A 57 3.13 28.09 9.96
C GLU A 57 2.99 26.71 9.30
N PHE A 58 4.12 26.11 8.91
CA PHE A 58 4.16 24.77 8.35
C PHE A 58 3.58 23.74 9.34
N ASP A 59 4.02 23.74 10.60
CA ASP A 59 3.53 22.81 11.63
C ASP A 59 2.02 22.96 11.85
N ARG A 60 1.50 24.20 11.86
CA ARG A 60 0.06 24.46 11.97
C ARG A 60 -0.70 23.91 10.77
N ALA A 61 -0.18 24.10 9.55
CA ALA A 61 -0.79 23.59 8.33
C ALA A 61 -0.82 22.05 8.32
N LEU A 62 0.28 21.41 8.71
CA LEU A 62 0.37 19.95 8.87
C LEU A 62 -0.67 19.40 9.85
N ARG A 63 -0.78 20.02 11.03
CA ARG A 63 -1.70 19.58 12.10
C ARG A 63 -3.16 19.91 11.85
N SER A 64 -3.46 20.83 10.93
CA SER A 64 -4.84 21.15 10.53
C SER A 64 -5.55 19.96 9.87
N GLY A 65 -4.79 18.93 9.45
CA GLY A 65 -5.32 17.73 8.83
C GLY A 65 -5.74 17.91 7.37
N GLY A 66 -5.80 19.14 6.85
CA GLY A 66 -6.22 19.44 5.48
C GLY A 66 -5.33 18.86 4.38
N LEU A 67 -4.13 18.40 4.72
CA LEU A 67 -3.17 17.82 3.77
C LEU A 67 -3.37 16.33 3.54
N PHE A 68 -3.97 15.65 4.52
CA PHE A 68 -4.01 14.20 4.55
C PHE A 68 -5.46 13.76 4.58
N THR A 69 -5.76 12.63 3.94
CA THR A 69 -7.07 11.99 4.13
C THR A 69 -7.32 11.70 5.61
N GLN A 70 -6.26 11.38 6.34
CA GLN A 70 -6.32 11.19 7.78
C GLN A 70 -4.99 11.47 8.48
N LEU A 71 -5.09 12.05 9.68
CA LEU A 71 -3.96 12.28 10.57
C LEU A 71 -4.21 11.53 11.88
N LEU A 72 -3.37 10.54 12.17
CA LEU A 72 -3.45 9.68 13.35
C LEU A 72 -2.11 9.73 14.07
N LEU A 73 -1.86 10.75 14.88
CA LEU A 73 -0.56 10.93 15.53
C LEU A 73 -0.35 9.91 16.64
N ASP A 74 0.71 9.11 16.53
CA ASP A 74 1.08 8.06 17.48
C ASP A 74 -0.08 7.09 17.80
N PRO A 75 -0.72 6.50 16.77
CA PRO A 75 -1.95 5.78 16.96
C PRO A 75 -1.70 4.42 17.64
N THR A 76 -2.70 3.96 18.37
CA THR A 76 -2.81 2.57 18.77
C THR A 76 -3.31 1.72 17.61
N ALA A 77 -3.22 0.39 17.76
CA ALA A 77 -3.77 -0.53 16.76
C ALA A 77 -5.29 -0.37 16.62
N ASP A 78 -6.00 -0.04 17.71
CA ASP A 78 -7.45 0.14 17.68
C ASP A 78 -7.84 1.44 16.97
N ASP A 79 -7.05 2.51 17.12
CA ASP A 79 -7.27 3.77 16.39
C ASP A 79 -7.24 3.52 14.88
N ILE A 80 -6.25 2.75 14.39
CA ILE A 80 -6.14 2.39 12.97
C ILE A 80 -7.31 1.49 12.51
N ARG A 81 -7.75 0.53 13.34
CA ARG A 81 -8.89 -0.35 13.00
C ARG A 81 -10.21 0.40 12.93
N SER A 82 -10.35 1.47 13.70
CA SER A 82 -11.58 2.26 13.78
C SER A 82 -11.79 3.20 12.61
N VAL A 83 -10.82 3.29 11.70
CA VAL A 83 -10.94 4.14 10.52
C VAL A 83 -11.87 3.52 9.48
N GLU A 84 -13.03 4.13 9.32
CA GLU A 84 -13.96 3.88 8.22
C GLU A 84 -14.07 5.10 7.29
N PRO A 85 -14.57 4.93 6.04
CA PRO A 85 -14.61 3.72 5.22
C PRO A 85 -13.38 3.71 4.28
N GLY A 86 -12.64 2.60 4.20
CA GLY A 86 -11.45 2.50 3.35
C GLY A 86 -11.69 2.93 1.88
N PRO A 87 -10.62 3.28 1.13
CA PRO A 87 -9.20 2.99 1.41
C PRO A 87 -8.56 3.90 2.47
N THR A 88 -7.75 3.29 3.33
CA THR A 88 -7.11 3.96 4.48
C THR A 88 -5.73 4.47 4.09
N THR A 89 -5.57 5.79 4.04
CA THR A 89 -4.27 6.46 3.97
C THR A 89 -4.16 7.41 5.14
N ALA A 90 -3.17 7.18 6.01
CA ALA A 90 -3.01 7.98 7.22
C ALA A 90 -1.55 8.29 7.50
N VAL A 91 -1.29 9.51 7.95
CA VAL A 91 -0.02 9.91 8.57
C VAL A 91 -0.04 9.46 10.02
N THR A 92 0.94 8.64 10.41
CA THR A 92 1.05 8.03 11.74
C THR A 92 2.04 8.72 12.65
N SER A 93 2.98 9.48 12.09
CA SER A 93 3.91 10.29 12.88
C SER A 93 4.35 11.54 12.13
N ILE A 94 4.67 12.57 12.90
CA ILE A 94 5.27 13.82 12.43
C ILE A 94 6.44 14.13 13.35
N ARG A 95 7.64 14.27 12.78
CA ARG A 95 8.84 14.59 13.54
C ARG A 95 9.62 15.69 12.84
N TRP A 96 10.01 16.71 13.59
CA TRP A 96 10.99 17.68 13.13
C TRP A 96 12.41 17.19 13.44
N THR A 97 13.30 17.40 12.50
CA THR A 97 14.75 17.23 12.67
C THR A 97 15.40 18.58 13.02
N ASP A 98 16.69 18.54 13.35
CA ASP A 98 17.44 19.72 13.76
C ASP A 98 17.72 20.71 12.60
N ASP A 99 17.63 20.25 11.35
CA ASP A 99 17.83 21.03 10.12
C ASP A 99 16.53 21.65 9.57
N ASP A 100 15.48 21.75 10.39
CA ASP A 100 14.14 22.22 9.99
C ASP A 100 13.52 21.40 8.85
N THR A 101 13.86 20.12 8.79
CA THR A 101 13.17 19.14 7.95
C THR A 101 12.06 18.49 8.77
N VAL A 102 10.87 18.33 8.18
CA VAL A 102 9.80 17.51 8.74
C VAL A 102 9.84 16.13 8.10
N GLU A 103 9.91 15.11 8.93
CA GLU A 103 9.71 13.71 8.55
C GLU A 103 8.30 13.29 8.92
N LEU A 104 7.57 12.72 7.94
CA LEU A 104 6.28 12.09 8.15
C LEU A 104 6.40 10.59 7.91
N GLU A 105 5.81 9.79 8.78
CA GLU A 105 5.51 8.40 8.48
C GLU A 105 4.04 8.28 8.08
N MET A 106 3.77 7.58 6.99
CA MET A 106 2.41 7.24 6.59
C MET A 106 2.30 5.76 6.25
N PHE A 107 1.08 5.23 6.38
CA PHE A 107 0.71 3.98 5.72
C PHE A 107 -0.42 4.22 4.72
N THR A 108 -0.51 3.35 3.73
CA THR A 108 -1.62 3.31 2.78
C THR A 108 -2.01 1.85 2.52
N THR A 109 -3.32 1.62 2.42
CA THR A 109 -3.90 0.32 2.09
C THR A 109 -4.40 0.32 0.65
N GLY A 110 -4.08 -0.73 -0.09
CA GLY A 110 -4.68 -1.02 -1.39
C GLY A 110 -5.60 -2.24 -1.29
N HIS A 111 -6.85 -2.09 -1.74
CA HIS A 111 -7.80 -3.18 -1.89
C HIS A 111 -7.89 -3.60 -3.35
N THR A 112 -8.00 -4.90 -3.63
CA THR A 112 -8.40 -5.41 -4.94
C THR A 112 -9.92 -5.54 -5.01
N SER A 113 -10.53 -5.07 -6.09
CA SER A 113 -11.83 -5.60 -6.54
C SER A 113 -11.72 -5.98 -8.00
N ARG A 114 -11.88 -7.27 -8.31
CA ARG A 114 -12.62 -7.68 -9.50
C ARG A 114 -13.63 -8.74 -9.11
N MET A 115 -14.84 -8.25 -8.84
CA MET A 115 -16.12 -8.94 -8.66
C MET A 115 -16.32 -9.69 -7.35
N THR A 116 -17.03 -9.03 -6.42
CA THR A 116 -17.97 -9.67 -5.50
C THR A 116 -19.08 -10.33 -6.33
N GLY A 117 -18.87 -11.58 -6.70
CA GLY A 117 -19.89 -12.47 -7.25
C GLY A 117 -19.95 -13.77 -6.45
N PHE A 118 -20.94 -14.60 -6.80
CA PHE A 118 -21.26 -15.93 -6.25
C PHE A 118 -20.13 -17.00 -6.36
N PHE A 119 -18.90 -16.64 -6.77
CA PHE A 119 -17.85 -17.57 -7.24
C PHE A 119 -16.49 -17.50 -6.53
N GLY A 120 -16.40 -16.89 -5.35
CA GLY A 120 -15.25 -17.09 -4.46
C GLY A 120 -14.14 -16.05 -4.54
N GLU A 121 -13.44 -15.98 -3.42
CA GLU A 121 -12.54 -14.93 -2.97
C GLU A 121 -11.11 -15.18 -3.43
N GLN A 122 -10.42 -14.17 -3.97
CA GLN A 122 -9.06 -13.81 -3.56
C GLN A 122 -8.83 -12.33 -3.87
N ALA A 123 -9.22 -11.49 -2.92
CA ALA A 123 -8.75 -10.12 -2.87
C ALA A 123 -7.41 -10.08 -2.11
N THR A 124 -6.28 -9.86 -2.77
CA THR A 124 -5.01 -9.68 -2.06
C THR A 124 -5.01 -8.29 -1.44
N ASN A 125 -5.40 -8.20 -0.17
CA ASN A 125 -5.29 -6.97 0.60
C ASN A 125 -3.81 -6.64 0.79
N ALA A 126 -3.39 -5.42 0.48
CA ALA A 126 -2.00 -5.00 0.66
C ALA A 126 -1.89 -3.68 1.40
N PHE A 127 -0.81 -3.53 2.15
CA PHE A 127 -0.50 -2.29 2.86
C PHE A 127 0.97 -1.96 2.69
N GLY A 128 1.31 -0.69 2.79
CA GLY A 128 2.70 -0.24 2.66
C GLY A 128 2.90 1.07 3.39
N CYS A 129 4.15 1.31 3.78
CA CYS A 129 4.52 2.51 4.51
C CYS A 129 5.54 3.33 3.73
N ALA A 130 5.43 4.64 3.87
CA ALA A 130 6.35 5.59 3.28
C ALA A 130 6.82 6.58 4.33
N ARG A 131 8.09 6.99 4.20
CA ARG A 131 8.60 8.18 4.85
C ARG A 131 8.57 9.32 3.84
N LEU A 132 8.03 10.44 4.25
CA LEU A 132 8.07 11.69 3.50
C LEU A 132 8.92 12.69 4.26
N GLU A 133 9.67 13.49 3.51
CA GLU A 133 10.60 14.47 4.07
C GLU A 133 10.38 15.78 3.30
N ALA A 134 10.20 16.89 4.02
CA ALA A 134 10.06 18.22 3.41
C ALA A 134 10.69 19.29 4.29
N GLN A 135 11.12 20.37 3.66
CA GLN A 135 11.70 21.53 4.34
C GLN A 135 11.04 22.79 3.78
N VAL A 136 10.82 23.79 4.63
CA VAL A 136 10.21 25.07 4.22
C VAL A 136 10.98 25.66 3.03
N GLY A 137 10.25 26.00 1.96
CA GLY A 137 10.80 26.56 0.72
C GLY A 137 11.61 25.58 -0.13
N ARG A 138 11.50 24.26 0.11
CA ARG A 138 12.16 23.21 -0.68
C ARG A 138 11.18 22.12 -1.12
N SER A 139 11.63 21.29 -2.05
CA SER A 139 10.86 20.15 -2.53
C SER A 139 10.66 19.08 -1.46
N ALA A 140 9.55 18.34 -1.58
CA ALA A 140 9.31 17.17 -0.75
C ALA A 140 9.83 15.90 -1.41
N SER A 141 10.24 14.92 -0.60
CA SER A 141 10.63 13.59 -1.06
C SER A 141 9.79 12.52 -0.37
N ALA A 142 9.70 11.36 -1.02
CA ALA A 142 9.02 10.20 -0.46
C ALA A 142 9.84 8.93 -0.75
N ARG A 143 9.96 8.06 0.24
CA ARG A 143 10.61 6.76 0.11
C ARG A 143 9.80 5.68 0.80
N ALA A 144 9.69 4.52 0.16
CA ALA A 144 9.06 3.37 0.79
C ALA A 144 9.94 2.90 1.95
N ILE A 145 9.31 2.58 3.08
CA ILE A 145 9.97 2.06 4.28
C ILE A 145 9.26 0.80 4.75
N ARG A 146 9.88 0.09 5.70
CA ARG A 146 9.17 -0.96 6.44
C ARG A 146 8.15 -0.34 7.37
N CYS A 147 6.96 -0.92 7.44
CA CYS A 147 5.93 -0.47 8.36
C CYS A 147 6.32 -0.65 9.83
N GLY A 148 5.94 0.31 10.67
CA GLY A 148 6.06 0.23 12.12
C GLY A 148 5.33 -0.97 12.73
N ALA A 149 5.62 -1.26 14.01
CA ALA A 149 5.02 -2.41 14.71
C ALA A 149 3.49 -2.29 14.84
N VAL A 150 2.97 -1.08 15.10
CA VAL A 150 1.53 -0.83 15.24
C VAL A 150 0.78 -1.16 13.95
N VAL A 151 1.22 -0.60 12.82
CA VAL A 151 0.59 -0.86 11.51
C VAL A 151 0.62 -2.35 11.17
N ARG A 152 1.75 -3.04 11.41
CA ARG A 152 1.86 -4.49 11.18
C ARG A 152 1.00 -5.33 12.12
N ALA A 153 0.72 -4.87 13.33
CA ALA A 153 -0.18 -5.55 14.26
C ALA A 153 -1.66 -5.43 13.85
N VAL A 154 -1.99 -4.45 13.02
CA VAL A 154 -3.34 -4.27 12.45
C VAL A 154 -3.49 -5.10 11.18
N PHE A 155 -2.50 -5.04 10.29
CA PHE A 155 -2.55 -5.70 8.99
C PHE A 155 -1.73 -7.01 9.01
N GLY A 156 -2.32 -8.04 9.63
CA GLY A 156 -1.88 -9.44 9.53
C GLY A 156 -2.58 -10.17 8.38
N GLU A 157 -2.49 -11.51 8.31
CA GLU A 157 -3.21 -12.29 7.30
C GLU A 157 -4.71 -11.90 7.24
N PRO A 158 -5.30 -11.71 6.04
CA PRO A 158 -4.77 -11.98 4.70
C PRO A 158 -3.98 -10.83 4.05
N TRP A 159 -3.60 -9.79 4.80
CA TRP A 159 -2.87 -8.63 4.29
C TRP A 159 -1.39 -8.91 4.01
N VAL A 160 -0.86 -8.30 2.96
CA VAL A 160 0.55 -8.40 2.59
C VAL A 160 1.22 -7.02 2.62
N GLU A 161 2.32 -6.91 3.36
CA GLU A 161 3.17 -5.71 3.36
C GLU A 161 3.91 -5.59 2.02
N VAL A 162 3.67 -4.51 1.28
CA VAL A 162 4.41 -4.17 0.07
C VAL A 162 5.79 -3.69 0.48
N ARG A 163 6.81 -4.47 0.14
CA ARG A 163 8.19 -4.13 0.47
C ARG A 163 8.77 -3.14 -0.56
N PRO A 164 9.56 -2.16 -0.11
CA PRO A 164 10.39 -1.36 -1.01
C PRO A 164 11.25 -2.29 -1.86
N ARG A 165 11.31 -2.07 -3.18
CA ARG A 165 12.39 -2.67 -3.97
C ARG A 165 13.70 -1.96 -3.61
N PRO A 166 14.80 -2.70 -3.42
CA PRO A 166 16.12 -2.11 -3.18
C PRO A 166 16.57 -1.26 -4.35
#